data_AF-A0A9W9FIQ7-F1
#
_entry.id   AF-A0A9W9FIQ7-F1
#
_cell.length_a   1.000
_cell.length_b   1.000
_cell.length_c   1.000
_cell.angle_alpha   90.00
_cell.angle_beta   90.00
_cell.angle_gamma   90.00
#
_symmetry.space_group_name_H-M   'P 1'
#
loop_
_entity.id
_entity.type
_entity.pdbx_description
1 polymer ?
#
loop_
_entity_poly.entity_id
_entity_poly.type
_entity_poly.pdbx_seq_one_letter_code
_entity_poly.pdbx_strand_id
1 'polypeptide(L)'
;MMHRIDDSHDLECLLAVVRLMVNGLLPPSKLCPSIIAIFEQEEGISLTECMIGSNTVGAKIFEASLNITKYRGELHQMAILMDRIESLPAELIDMIIQIGLFSDPLGSHNHLHTFRALSQGSQHPQFQARIAAVLAMSSTRENIYQYWKVYYDFDHVSECGSLENQADLDLPTWLAQNCNPCLEFLLSSQALPASSYNSKEDSLLWHCWKTKNIKAGAFIISSMSSKELFNLVRFRDEPFEPKTIIMVCTWHLDWFKACWGVIKSDQNVTLSSLGSEGIYNICKFADIHMANELLCSRGLDLGKPLEGHESAGWGSLLSNSNAVEMGNWFISRGHRPPVNLVTKIAMSGSTELAHWALQNIHDYPQWREGALILTCQPESSTELLRRVLEYLRCDTIDQGEFAQALIKNIVESCCAQHFRYPGSCFPRKVEVDGGISTLEEVAIGKIRIVRSMQFPIEVVGMKILTRQVGLTQLTKALEELESVN
;
A
#
# COMPACT_ATOMS: atom_id res chain seq x y z
N MET A 1 -32.47 -8.49 38.15
CA MET A 1 -32.88 -7.92 39.46
C MET A 1 -32.86 -6.42 39.31
N MET A 2 -34.05 -5.82 39.15
CA MET A 2 -34.23 -4.37 39.13
C MET A 2 -34.15 -3.88 40.58
N HIS A 3 -33.17 -3.03 40.90
CA HIS A 3 -33.27 -2.21 42.09
C HIS A 3 -34.31 -1.13 41.80
N ARG A 4 -35.48 -1.24 42.44
CA ARG A 4 -36.41 -0.11 42.54
C ARG A 4 -35.70 0.99 43.33
N ILE A 5 -35.68 2.19 42.77
CA ILE A 5 -35.25 3.41 43.46
C ILE A 5 -36.34 3.69 44.50
N ASP A 6 -36.11 3.25 45.74
CA ASP A 6 -37.12 3.34 46.81
C ASP A 6 -36.58 4.06 48.06
N ASP A 7 -35.59 4.94 47.89
CA ASP A 7 -35.11 5.83 48.95
C ASP A 7 -35.31 7.30 48.54
N SER A 8 -36.08 8.04 49.33
CA SER A 8 -36.45 9.45 49.07
C SER A 8 -35.26 10.40 48.94
N HIS A 9 -34.06 9.98 49.37
CA HIS A 9 -32.80 10.72 49.21
C HIS A 9 -32.25 10.70 47.78
N ASP A 10 -32.46 9.63 47.01
CA ASP A 10 -31.95 9.54 45.63
C ASP A 10 -32.74 10.43 44.68
N LEU A 11 -34.06 10.55 44.91
CA LEU A 11 -34.93 11.45 44.18
C LEU A 11 -34.63 12.93 44.49
N GLU A 12 -34.31 13.27 45.74
CA GLU A 12 -33.89 14.63 46.11
C GLU A 12 -32.53 15.01 45.50
N CYS A 13 -31.59 14.08 45.41
CA CYS A 13 -30.32 14.27 44.71
C CYS A 13 -30.51 14.48 43.20
N LEU A 14 -31.36 13.68 42.54
CA LEU A 14 -31.72 13.85 41.14
C LEU A 14 -32.41 15.20 40.88
N LEU A 15 -33.35 15.58 41.74
CA LEU A 15 -34.01 16.88 41.66
C LEU A 15 -33.05 18.05 41.90
N ALA A 16 -32.02 17.89 42.74
CA ALA A 16 -30.98 18.89 42.95
C ALA A 16 -30.09 19.04 41.70
N VAL A 17 -29.67 17.95 41.07
CA VAL A 17 -28.90 17.96 39.81
C VAL A 17 -29.71 18.63 38.68
N VAL A 18 -31.00 18.29 38.57
CA VAL A 18 -31.93 18.90 37.60
C VAL A 18 -32.10 20.40 37.87
N ARG A 19 -32.26 20.82 39.13
CA ARG A 19 -32.33 22.25 39.48
C ARG A 19 -31.03 22.99 39.16
N LEU A 20 -29.87 22.36 39.34
CA LEU A 20 -28.58 22.95 38.96
C LEU A 20 -28.44 23.07 37.44
N MET A 21 -28.95 22.11 36.66
CA MET A 21 -28.96 22.18 35.20
C MET A 21 -29.92 23.24 34.65
N VAL A 22 -31.15 23.32 35.16
CA VAL A 22 -32.16 24.31 34.74
C VAL A 22 -31.72 25.73 35.04
N ASN A 23 -30.99 25.93 36.15
CA ASN A 23 -30.42 27.23 36.50
C ASN A 23 -29.06 27.52 35.84
N GLY A 24 -28.58 26.65 34.92
CA GLY A 24 -27.33 26.85 34.19
C GLY A 24 -26.04 26.70 35.02
N LEU A 25 -26.15 26.14 36.22
CA LEU A 25 -25.04 25.95 37.17
C LEU A 25 -24.26 24.65 36.93
N LEU A 26 -24.84 23.70 36.17
CA LEU A 26 -24.20 22.45 35.78
C LEU A 26 -24.42 22.18 34.28
N PRO A 27 -23.37 22.24 33.43
CA PRO A 27 -23.51 21.98 32.00
C PRO A 27 -23.74 20.48 31.74
N PRO A 28 -24.57 20.11 30.73
CA PRO A 28 -24.87 18.71 30.41
C PRO A 28 -23.63 17.85 30.13
N SER A 29 -22.56 18.46 29.62
CA SER A 29 -21.26 17.82 29.36
C SER A 29 -20.52 17.32 30.61
N LYS A 30 -20.97 17.67 31.81
CA LYS A 30 -20.42 17.18 33.09
C LYS A 30 -21.26 16.08 33.73
N LEU A 31 -22.30 15.59 33.07
CA LEU A 31 -23.13 14.50 33.58
C LEU A 31 -22.48 13.14 33.27
N CYS A 32 -22.49 12.28 34.27
CA CYS A 32 -22.14 10.87 34.11
C CYS A 32 -23.16 10.19 33.16
N PRO A 33 -22.73 9.32 32.24
CA PRO A 33 -23.62 8.55 31.35
C PRO A 33 -24.74 7.79 32.09
N SER A 34 -24.48 7.32 33.31
CA SER A 34 -25.46 6.64 34.16
C SER A 34 -26.61 7.54 34.60
N ILE A 35 -26.40 8.86 34.66
CA ILE A 35 -27.45 9.85 34.98
C ILE A 35 -28.31 10.14 33.74
N ILE A 36 -27.70 10.16 32.55
CA ILE A 36 -28.42 10.34 31.27
C ILE A 36 -29.38 9.16 31.04
N ALA A 37 -28.94 7.94 31.33
CA ALA A 37 -29.76 6.74 31.21
C ALA A 37 -31.01 6.72 32.12
N ILE A 38 -31.04 7.51 33.20
CA ILE A 38 -32.22 7.64 34.07
C ILE A 38 -33.31 8.49 33.41
N PHE A 39 -32.94 9.50 32.62
CA PHE A 39 -33.89 10.35 31.87
C PHE A 39 -34.51 9.64 30.66
N GLU A 40 -33.93 8.52 30.23
CA GLU A 40 -34.46 7.66 29.16
C GLU A 40 -35.47 6.61 29.68
N GLN A 41 -35.65 6.48 31.00
CA GLN A 41 -36.61 5.56 31.62
C GLN A 41 -37.99 6.21 31.81
N GLU A 42 -39.03 5.38 31.90
CA GLU A 42 -40.45 5.80 31.95
C GLU A 42 -40.75 6.85 33.04
N GLU A 43 -40.09 6.74 34.19
CA GLU A 43 -40.21 7.69 35.32
C GLU A 43 -39.43 9.00 35.08
N GLY A 44 -38.36 8.97 34.27
CA GLY A 44 -37.55 10.13 33.87
C GLY A 44 -38.16 10.97 32.73
N ILE A 45 -39.11 10.41 31.98
CA ILE A 45 -39.82 11.11 30.90
C ILE A 45 -40.65 12.28 31.44
N SER A 46 -41.37 12.09 32.55
CA SER A 46 -42.15 13.14 33.21
C SER A 46 -41.28 14.35 33.65
N LEU A 47 -40.09 14.07 34.17
CA LEU A 47 -39.10 15.08 34.57
C LEU A 47 -38.51 15.81 33.35
N THR A 48 -38.25 15.06 32.26
CA THR A 48 -37.78 15.59 30.98
C THR A 48 -38.82 16.51 30.34
N GLU A 49 -40.09 16.13 30.34
CA GLU A 49 -41.20 16.95 29.83
C GLU A 49 -41.36 18.25 30.62
N CYS A 50 -41.22 18.20 31.95
CA CYS A 50 -41.25 19.37 32.82
C CYS A 50 -40.06 20.31 32.58
N MET A 51 -38.87 19.75 32.32
CA MET A 51 -37.66 20.51 31.96
C MET A 51 -37.80 21.19 30.59
N ILE A 52 -38.24 20.47 29.56
CA ILE A 52 -38.47 21.01 28.20
C ILE A 52 -39.51 22.13 28.25
N GLY A 53 -40.56 21.97 29.06
CA GLY A 53 -41.59 23.00 29.28
C GLY A 53 -41.10 24.30 29.93
N SER A 54 -39.92 24.31 30.58
CA SER A 54 -39.37 25.50 31.23
C SER A 54 -38.86 26.57 30.26
N ASN A 55 -38.70 26.22 28.97
CA ASN A 55 -38.28 27.11 27.87
C ASN A 55 -36.94 27.87 28.13
N THR A 56 -36.16 27.40 29.09
CA THR A 56 -34.83 27.94 29.42
C THR A 56 -33.78 27.49 28.40
N VAL A 57 -32.68 28.22 28.28
CA VAL A 57 -31.57 27.87 27.37
C VAL A 57 -31.00 26.49 27.71
N GLY A 58 -30.86 26.16 29.00
CA GLY A 58 -30.41 24.85 29.47
C GLY A 58 -31.35 23.71 29.08
N ALA A 59 -32.67 23.94 29.14
CA ALA A 59 -33.67 22.95 28.73
C ALA A 59 -33.63 22.64 27.23
N LYS A 60 -33.42 23.65 26.39
CA LYS A 60 -33.30 23.47 24.93
C LYS A 60 -32.05 22.68 24.54
N ILE A 61 -30.93 22.92 25.23
CA ILE A 61 -29.67 22.17 25.03
C ILE A 61 -29.85 20.70 25.47
N PHE A 62 -30.54 20.48 26.58
CA PHE A 62 -30.84 19.14 27.08
C PHE A 62 -31.77 18.36 26.14
N GLU A 63 -32.83 19.00 25.63
CA GLU A 63 -33.74 18.43 24.63
C GLU A 63 -33.01 18.04 23.33
N ALA A 64 -32.15 18.92 22.83
CA ALA A 64 -31.34 18.65 21.64
C ALA A 64 -30.39 17.47 21.85
N SER A 65 -29.78 17.37 23.04
CA SER A 65 -28.83 16.29 23.38
C SER A 65 -29.52 14.93 23.47
N LEU A 66 -30.72 14.86 24.07
CA LEU A 66 -31.51 13.61 24.17
C LEU A 66 -32.03 13.12 22.80
N ASN A 67 -32.40 14.04 21.91
CA ASN A 67 -32.90 13.68 20.58
C ASN A 67 -31.78 13.17 19.66
N ILE A 68 -30.54 13.62 19.83
CA ILE A 68 -29.38 13.11 19.07
C ILE A 68 -29.12 11.62 19.39
N THR A 69 -29.28 11.19 20.65
CA THR A 69 -29.07 9.80 21.07
C THR A 69 -30.19 8.86 20.60
N LYS A 70 -31.44 9.34 20.55
CA LYS A 70 -32.64 8.52 20.27
C LYS A 70 -32.84 8.19 18.78
N TYR A 71 -32.42 9.05 17.86
CA TYR A 71 -32.78 8.96 16.44
C TYR A 71 -31.66 8.41 15.54
N ARG A 72 -31.08 7.28 15.93
CA ARG A 72 -30.09 6.52 15.14
C ARG A 72 -30.57 6.01 13.76
N GLY A 73 -31.79 6.36 13.28
CA GLY A 73 -32.39 5.70 12.11
C GLY A 73 -33.34 6.47 11.19
N GLU A 74 -33.67 7.76 11.37
CA GLU A 74 -34.69 8.41 10.53
C GLU A 74 -34.27 9.78 9.95
N LEU A 75 -33.84 9.78 8.68
CA LEU A 75 -33.44 10.95 7.89
C LEU A 75 -34.52 12.03 7.72
N HIS A 76 -35.81 11.69 7.82
CA HIS A 76 -36.91 12.64 7.59
C HIS A 76 -37.18 13.55 8.81
N GLN A 77 -36.99 13.05 10.03
CA GLN A 77 -37.10 13.86 11.25
C GLN A 77 -35.88 14.77 11.45
N MET A 78 -34.72 14.36 10.93
CA MET A 78 -33.53 15.21 10.85
C MET A 78 -33.78 16.50 10.07
N ALA A 79 -34.49 16.47 8.94
CA ALA A 79 -34.74 17.66 8.12
C ALA A 79 -35.55 18.75 8.87
N ILE A 80 -36.59 18.36 9.62
CA ILE A 80 -37.41 19.30 10.43
C ILE A 80 -36.60 19.86 11.60
N LEU A 81 -35.73 19.04 12.19
CA LEU A 81 -34.79 19.48 13.23
C LEU A 81 -33.75 20.45 12.68
N MET A 82 -33.27 20.22 11.44
CA MET A 82 -32.27 21.07 10.80
C MET A 82 -32.77 22.47 10.45
N ASP A 83 -34.02 22.60 9.98
CA ASP A 83 -34.64 23.92 9.76
C ASP A 83 -34.72 24.74 11.06
N ARG A 84 -34.94 24.07 12.20
CA ARG A 84 -34.91 24.72 13.52
C ARG A 84 -33.50 25.01 13.99
N ILE A 85 -32.53 24.16 13.66
CA ILE A 85 -31.12 24.34 14.00
C ILE A 85 -30.52 25.53 13.23
N GLU A 86 -30.93 25.80 11.99
CA GLU A 86 -30.51 27.00 11.24
C GLU A 86 -30.93 28.31 11.94
N SER A 87 -32.04 28.28 12.70
CA SER A 87 -32.49 29.45 13.48
C SER A 87 -31.72 29.67 14.79
N LEU A 88 -30.81 28.76 15.17
CA LEU A 88 -30.04 28.86 16.40
C LEU A 88 -28.88 29.87 16.26
N PRO A 89 -28.49 30.53 17.37
CA PRO A 89 -27.23 31.24 17.47
C PRO A 89 -26.03 30.39 17.04
N ALA A 90 -25.07 31.03 16.38
CA ALA A 90 -23.91 30.36 15.80
C ALA A 90 -23.04 29.63 16.85
N GLU A 91 -23.03 30.11 18.09
CA GLU A 91 -22.32 29.50 19.22
C GLU A 91 -22.96 28.18 19.65
N LEU A 92 -24.29 28.07 19.58
CA LEU A 92 -25.01 26.83 19.90
C LEU A 92 -24.81 25.79 18.79
N ILE A 93 -24.80 26.22 17.53
CA ILE A 93 -24.49 25.34 16.40
C ILE A 93 -23.08 24.77 16.55
N ASP A 94 -22.10 25.60 16.89
CA ASP A 94 -20.72 25.14 17.13
C ASP A 94 -20.65 24.13 18.25
N MET A 95 -21.35 24.39 19.35
CA MET A 95 -21.41 23.47 20.49
C MET A 95 -22.02 22.12 20.11
N ILE A 96 -23.08 22.09 19.31
CA ILE A 96 -23.70 20.86 18.81
C ILE A 96 -22.71 20.06 17.96
N ILE A 97 -21.97 20.74 17.06
CA ILE A 97 -20.97 20.09 16.20
C ILE A 97 -19.84 19.51 17.06
N GLN A 98 -19.31 20.27 18.03
CA GLN A 98 -18.29 19.81 18.98
C GLN A 98 -18.76 18.59 19.78
N ILE A 99 -19.96 18.63 20.36
CA ILE A 99 -20.53 17.50 21.11
C ILE A 99 -20.66 16.27 20.21
N GLY A 100 -21.12 16.43 18.97
CA GLY A 100 -21.23 15.31 18.03
C GLY A 100 -19.88 14.71 17.64
N LEU A 101 -18.84 15.53 17.41
CA LEU A 101 -17.49 15.06 17.08
C LEU A 101 -16.88 14.22 18.22
N PHE A 102 -17.14 14.60 19.47
CA PHE A 102 -16.56 13.99 20.67
C PHE A 102 -17.55 13.16 21.50
N SER A 103 -18.67 12.75 20.89
CA SER A 103 -19.72 11.98 21.60
C SER A 103 -19.26 10.59 22.02
N ASP A 104 -18.36 10.00 21.23
CA ASP A 104 -17.84 8.65 21.44
C ASP A 104 -16.34 8.73 21.81
N PRO A 105 -15.85 7.84 22.70
CA PRO A 105 -14.42 7.65 22.88
C PRO A 105 -13.76 7.36 21.53
N LEU A 106 -12.62 7.99 21.26
CA LEU A 106 -11.89 7.85 19.99
C LEU A 106 -12.57 8.44 18.74
N GLY A 107 -13.75 9.06 18.88
CA GLY A 107 -14.46 9.78 17.83
C GLY A 107 -15.66 9.03 17.24
N SER A 108 -16.67 9.79 16.80
CA SER A 108 -17.93 9.23 16.28
C SER A 108 -18.03 9.25 14.75
N HIS A 109 -17.96 8.08 14.10
CA HIS A 109 -18.16 7.96 12.65
C HIS A 109 -19.54 8.44 12.21
N ASN A 110 -20.61 8.12 12.95
CA ASN A 110 -21.98 8.44 12.54
C ASN A 110 -22.23 9.95 12.50
N HIS A 111 -21.75 10.69 13.50
CA HIS A 111 -21.85 12.15 13.52
C HIS A 111 -21.01 12.77 12.40
N LEU A 112 -19.77 12.30 12.21
CA LEU A 112 -18.92 12.77 11.13
C LEU A 112 -19.55 12.52 9.75
N HIS A 113 -20.13 11.34 9.53
CA HIS A 113 -20.81 10.98 8.29
C HIS A 113 -22.01 11.90 8.03
N THR A 114 -22.76 12.22 9.08
CA THR A 114 -23.87 13.17 9.01
C THR A 114 -23.37 14.58 8.66
N PHE A 115 -22.34 15.07 9.36
CA PHE A 115 -21.75 16.39 9.08
C PHE A 115 -21.24 16.49 7.64
N ARG A 116 -20.63 15.43 7.12
CA ARG A 116 -20.24 15.35 5.70
C ARG A 116 -21.45 15.47 4.78
N ALA A 117 -22.51 14.69 5.02
CA ALA A 117 -23.71 14.70 4.19
C ALA A 117 -24.36 16.10 4.17
N LEU A 118 -24.43 16.75 5.34
CA LEU A 118 -24.96 18.10 5.48
C LEU A 118 -24.08 19.15 4.81
N SER A 119 -22.76 18.96 4.85
CA SER A 119 -21.81 19.86 4.19
C SER A 119 -21.83 19.75 2.66
N GLN A 120 -22.45 18.71 2.11
CA GLN A 120 -22.62 18.50 0.67
C GLN A 120 -24.00 18.94 0.15
N GLY A 121 -24.99 19.07 1.04
CA GLY A 121 -26.33 19.52 0.70
C GLY A 121 -26.42 21.04 0.57
N SER A 122 -27.32 21.53 -0.29
CA SER A 122 -27.58 22.98 -0.46
C SER A 122 -28.67 23.51 0.49
N GLN A 123 -29.25 22.66 1.34
CA GLN A 123 -30.46 22.98 2.10
C GLN A 123 -30.17 23.78 3.38
N HIS A 124 -28.96 23.68 3.94
CA HIS A 124 -28.63 24.29 5.24
C HIS A 124 -27.28 25.04 5.20
N PRO A 125 -27.23 26.22 4.55
CA PRO A 125 -25.99 26.96 4.33
C PRO A 125 -25.35 27.49 5.62
N GLN A 126 -26.14 27.83 6.64
CA GLN A 126 -25.58 28.31 7.91
C GLN A 126 -24.89 27.15 8.61
N PHE A 127 -25.56 25.99 8.72
CA PHE A 127 -24.99 24.82 9.37
C PHE A 127 -23.72 24.34 8.64
N GLN A 128 -23.73 24.32 7.31
CA GLN A 128 -22.55 24.00 6.48
C GLN A 128 -21.36 24.92 6.79
N ALA A 129 -21.59 26.24 6.83
CA ALA A 129 -20.53 27.20 7.15
C ALA A 129 -19.97 26.99 8.56
N ARG A 130 -20.83 26.62 9.53
CA ARG A 130 -20.40 26.35 10.91
C ARG A 130 -19.63 25.04 11.05
N ILE A 131 -20.00 23.98 10.33
CA ILE A 131 -19.21 22.73 10.30
C ILE A 131 -17.78 23.02 9.82
N ALA A 132 -17.64 23.76 8.71
CA ALA A 132 -16.33 24.14 8.20
C ALA A 132 -15.54 25.00 9.20
N ALA A 133 -16.21 25.97 9.84
CA ALA A 133 -15.58 26.82 10.85
C ALA A 133 -15.10 26.01 12.06
N VAL A 134 -15.93 25.13 12.61
CA VAL A 134 -15.61 24.28 13.77
C VAL A 134 -14.45 23.34 13.47
N LEU A 135 -14.47 22.66 12.33
CA LEU A 135 -13.39 21.74 11.95
C LEU A 135 -12.04 22.46 11.74
N ALA A 136 -12.07 23.74 11.34
CA ALA A 136 -10.88 24.56 11.19
C ALA A 136 -10.36 25.17 12.51
N MET A 137 -11.10 25.07 13.63
CA MET A 137 -10.65 25.65 14.90
C MET A 137 -9.46 24.89 15.49
N SER A 138 -8.47 25.63 15.99
CA SER A 138 -7.32 25.05 16.69
C SER A 138 -7.72 24.21 17.90
N SER A 139 -8.73 24.65 18.65
CA SER A 139 -9.26 23.90 19.81
C SER A 139 -9.86 22.55 19.41
N THR A 140 -10.52 22.45 18.25
CA THR A 140 -11.02 21.17 17.73
C THR A 140 -9.87 20.23 17.44
N ARG A 141 -8.80 20.74 16.83
CA ARG A 141 -7.60 19.95 16.51
C ARG A 141 -6.90 19.45 17.78
N GLU A 142 -6.75 20.30 18.78
CA GLU A 142 -6.23 19.93 20.11
C GLU A 142 -7.09 18.83 20.76
N ASN A 143 -8.42 19.00 20.71
CA ASN A 143 -9.36 17.99 21.21
C ASN A 143 -9.26 16.67 20.43
N ILE A 144 -9.05 16.70 19.11
CA ILE A 144 -8.82 15.48 18.31
C ILE A 144 -7.56 14.77 18.81
N TYR A 145 -6.45 15.48 18.99
CA TYR A 145 -5.23 14.84 19.49
C TYR A 145 -5.42 14.20 20.86
N GLN A 146 -6.07 14.92 21.77
CA GLN A 146 -6.28 14.47 23.14
C GLN A 146 -7.31 13.34 23.26
N TYR A 147 -8.51 13.51 22.69
CA TYR A 147 -9.63 12.60 22.88
C TYR A 147 -9.66 11.46 21.88
N TRP A 148 -9.14 11.68 20.65
CA TRP A 148 -9.02 10.61 19.66
C TRP A 148 -7.70 9.87 19.72
N LYS A 149 -6.77 10.28 20.61
CA LYS A 149 -5.43 9.70 20.76
C LYS A 149 -4.65 9.69 19.43
N VAL A 150 -4.68 10.82 18.75
CA VAL A 150 -3.98 11.06 17.49
C VAL A 150 -2.74 11.92 17.77
N TYR A 151 -1.62 11.59 17.13
CA TYR A 151 -0.34 12.25 17.33
C TYR A 151 0.11 12.91 16.02
N TYR A 152 0.76 14.07 16.11
CA TYR A 152 1.14 14.86 14.94
C TYR A 152 2.45 14.40 14.29
N ASP A 153 3.36 13.79 15.04
CA ASP A 153 4.57 13.17 14.52
C ASP A 153 5.00 11.93 15.32
N PHE A 154 6.07 11.30 14.85
CA PHE A 154 6.63 10.08 15.44
C PHE A 154 7.22 10.33 16.84
N ASP A 155 7.96 11.41 17.03
CA ASP A 155 8.64 11.68 18.29
C ASP A 155 7.61 11.83 19.41
N HIS A 156 6.52 12.55 19.14
CA HIS A 156 5.42 12.74 20.07
C HIS A 156 4.73 11.43 20.49
N VAL A 157 4.46 10.51 19.56
CA VAL A 157 3.86 9.21 19.93
C VAL A 157 4.84 8.33 20.72
N SER A 158 6.13 8.37 20.36
CA SER A 158 7.16 7.57 21.04
C SER A 158 7.37 7.99 22.50
N GLU A 159 7.23 9.29 22.80
CA GLU A 159 7.31 9.85 24.15
C GLU A 159 6.10 9.48 25.01
N CYS A 160 4.93 9.32 24.40
CA CYS A 160 3.68 9.01 25.10
C CYS A 160 3.50 7.52 25.46
N GLY A 161 4.34 6.65 24.90
CA GLY A 161 4.34 5.20 25.15
C GLY A 161 3.23 4.45 24.39
N SER A 162 3.58 3.32 23.76
CA SER A 162 2.61 2.54 22.99
C SER A 162 1.57 1.86 23.90
N LEU A 163 0.28 1.98 23.56
CA LEU A 163 -0.78 1.18 24.19
C LEU A 163 -0.71 -0.29 23.75
N GLU A 164 -1.24 -1.19 24.58
CA GLU A 164 -1.29 -2.63 24.30
C GLU A 164 -1.95 -2.95 22.94
N ASN A 165 -1.52 -4.03 22.28
CA ASN A 165 -1.92 -4.40 20.91
C ASN A 165 -3.44 -4.53 20.69
N GLN A 166 -4.24 -4.65 21.77
CA GLN A 166 -5.69 -4.82 21.75
C GLN A 166 -6.50 -3.51 21.82
N ALA A 167 -5.85 -2.33 21.85
CA ALA A 167 -6.60 -1.06 21.87
C ALA A 167 -7.45 -0.87 20.60
N ASP A 168 -8.65 -0.32 20.79
CA ASP A 168 -9.55 0.12 19.72
C ASP A 168 -8.85 1.13 18.80
N LEU A 169 -9.18 1.08 17.52
CA LEU A 169 -8.64 2.02 16.53
C LEU A 169 -9.20 3.42 16.80
N ASP A 170 -8.35 4.44 16.71
CA ASP A 170 -8.83 5.81 16.60
C ASP A 170 -9.69 5.99 15.35
N LEU A 171 -10.60 6.96 15.38
CA LEU A 171 -11.51 7.22 14.27
C LEU A 171 -10.76 7.39 12.93
N PRO A 172 -9.70 8.23 12.80
CA PRO A 172 -8.96 8.35 11.55
C PRO A 172 -8.43 7.02 10.98
N THR A 173 -7.82 6.18 11.82
CA THR A 173 -7.32 4.87 11.43
C THR A 173 -8.47 3.97 10.97
N TRP A 174 -9.59 3.94 11.70
CA TRP A 174 -10.77 3.18 11.31
C TRP A 174 -11.35 3.67 9.97
N LEU A 175 -11.40 4.99 9.75
CA LEU A 175 -11.91 5.59 8.50
C LEU A 175 -11.03 5.26 7.31
N ALA A 176 -9.71 5.26 7.48
CA ALA A 176 -8.75 4.88 6.45
C ALA A 176 -8.93 3.44 5.95
N GLN A 177 -9.52 2.57 6.76
CA GLN A 177 -9.88 1.21 6.37
C GLN A 177 -11.34 1.11 5.86
N ASN A 178 -12.28 1.81 6.48
CA ASN A 178 -13.71 1.49 6.36
C ASN A 178 -14.56 2.57 5.67
N CYS A 179 -14.11 3.84 5.63
CA CYS A 179 -14.94 4.94 5.12
C CYS A 179 -14.09 6.09 4.56
N ASN A 180 -13.50 5.88 3.37
CA ASN A 180 -12.72 6.90 2.66
C ASN A 180 -13.43 8.26 2.56
N PRO A 181 -14.74 8.36 2.26
CA PRO A 181 -15.35 9.67 2.07
C PRO A 181 -15.39 10.52 3.35
N CYS A 182 -15.49 9.89 4.52
CA CYS A 182 -15.41 10.58 5.81
C CYS A 182 -13.97 10.94 6.19
N LEU A 183 -12.99 10.11 5.83
CA LEU A 183 -11.57 10.47 5.94
C LEU A 183 -11.25 11.69 5.07
N GLU A 184 -11.70 11.68 3.82
CA GLU A 184 -11.53 12.80 2.88
C GLU A 184 -12.08 14.10 3.44
N PHE A 185 -13.24 14.02 4.10
CA PHE A 185 -13.86 15.17 4.76
C PHE A 185 -13.03 15.73 5.92
N LEU A 186 -12.45 14.88 6.77
CA LEU A 186 -11.58 15.33 7.87
C LEU A 186 -10.27 15.98 7.37
N LEU A 187 -9.66 15.39 6.35
CA LEU A 187 -8.39 15.88 5.80
C LEU A 187 -8.59 17.17 5.00
N SER A 188 -9.64 17.25 4.18
CA SER A 188 -9.94 18.47 3.40
C SER A 188 -10.35 19.66 4.27
N SER A 189 -10.95 19.40 5.44
CA SER A 189 -11.26 20.43 6.44
C SER A 189 -10.06 20.82 7.32
N GLN A 190 -8.90 20.18 7.13
CA GLN A 190 -7.69 20.38 7.95
C GLN A 190 -7.90 20.12 9.46
N ALA A 191 -8.96 19.41 9.84
CA ALA A 191 -9.19 19.01 11.23
C ALA A 191 -8.11 18.01 11.70
N LEU A 192 -7.58 17.23 10.76
CA LEU A 192 -6.59 16.19 10.97
C LEU A 192 -5.40 16.40 10.01
N PRO A 193 -4.14 16.45 10.50
CA PRO A 193 -2.98 16.39 9.62
C PRO A 193 -2.89 15.04 8.91
N ALA A 194 -2.51 15.05 7.64
CA ALA A 194 -2.38 13.82 6.85
C ALA A 194 -1.23 12.94 7.31
N SER A 195 -0.17 13.51 7.92
CA SER A 195 0.97 12.77 8.48
C SER A 195 0.76 12.23 9.89
N SER A 196 -0.48 12.21 10.40
CA SER A 196 -0.76 11.79 11.78
C SER A 196 -0.49 10.31 12.06
N TYR A 197 -0.24 10.03 13.34
CA TYR A 197 0.03 8.71 13.91
C TYR A 197 -1.06 8.35 14.92
N ASN A 198 -1.31 7.06 15.08
CA ASN A 198 -2.15 6.55 16.15
C ASN A 198 -1.33 6.14 17.38
N SER A 199 -2.01 5.75 18.45
CA SER A 199 -1.38 5.29 19.70
C SER A 199 -0.58 3.99 19.60
N LYS A 200 -0.58 3.33 18.44
CA LYS A 200 0.26 2.15 18.15
C LYS A 200 1.51 2.50 17.33
N GLU A 201 1.80 3.81 17.18
CA GLU A 201 2.90 4.35 16.37
C GLU A 201 2.75 4.08 14.86
N ASP A 202 1.59 3.63 14.41
CA ASP A 202 1.31 3.43 12.99
C ASP A 202 0.87 4.77 12.40
N SER A 203 1.56 5.25 11.35
CA SER A 203 1.08 6.39 10.55
C SER A 203 -0.17 6.01 9.77
N LEU A 204 -1.03 6.99 9.45
CA LEU A 204 -2.21 6.75 8.60
C LEU A 204 -1.84 6.11 7.25
N LEU A 205 -0.73 6.56 6.66
CA LEU A 205 -0.23 6.01 5.40
C LEU A 205 0.19 4.54 5.54
N TRP A 206 0.89 4.21 6.63
CA TRP A 206 1.28 2.84 6.92
C TRP A 206 0.07 1.93 7.17
N HIS A 207 -0.96 2.43 7.84
CA HIS A 207 -2.20 1.69 8.03
C HIS A 207 -2.89 1.38 6.70
N CYS A 208 -2.92 2.34 5.75
CA CYS A 208 -3.42 2.09 4.40
C CYS A 208 -2.60 1.03 3.66
N TRP A 209 -1.29 0.93 3.90
CA TRP A 209 -0.47 -0.14 3.34
C TRP A 209 -0.88 -1.51 3.87
N LYS A 210 -0.92 -1.66 5.21
CA LYS A 210 -1.30 -2.90 5.90
C LYS A 210 -2.67 -3.41 5.47
N THR A 211 -3.63 -2.49 5.30
CA THR A 211 -5.01 -2.80 4.91
C THR A 211 -5.23 -2.87 3.39
N LYS A 212 -4.18 -2.63 2.58
CA LYS A 212 -4.22 -2.58 1.12
C LYS A 212 -5.21 -1.54 0.55
N ASN A 213 -5.54 -0.49 1.30
CA ASN A 213 -6.38 0.61 0.83
C ASN A 213 -5.53 1.68 0.12
N ILE A 214 -5.04 1.33 -1.07
CA ILE A 214 -4.16 2.19 -1.88
C ILE A 214 -4.81 3.55 -2.19
N LYS A 215 -6.13 3.58 -2.44
CA LYS A 215 -6.86 4.82 -2.75
C LYS A 215 -6.84 5.80 -1.59
N ALA A 216 -7.12 5.32 -0.37
CA ALA A 216 -7.03 6.16 0.83
C ALA A 216 -5.59 6.68 1.03
N GLY A 217 -4.57 5.83 0.82
CA GLY A 217 -3.17 6.24 0.88
C GLY A 217 -2.83 7.38 -0.11
N ALA A 218 -3.26 7.27 -1.37
CA ALA A 218 -3.04 8.31 -2.37
C ALA A 218 -3.73 9.64 -2.01
N PHE A 219 -4.92 9.57 -1.42
CA PHE A 219 -5.63 10.76 -0.95
C PHE A 219 -4.94 11.42 0.26
N ILE A 220 -4.50 10.62 1.23
CA ILE A 220 -3.69 11.06 2.37
C ILE A 220 -2.46 11.82 1.86
N ILE A 221 -1.70 11.22 0.94
CA ILE A 221 -0.51 11.84 0.35
C ILE A 221 -0.85 13.16 -0.34
N SER A 222 -1.94 13.21 -1.10
CA SER A 222 -2.39 14.43 -1.80
C SER A 222 -2.80 15.55 -0.85
N SER A 223 -3.10 15.22 0.42
CA SER A 223 -3.48 16.17 1.46
C SER A 223 -2.28 16.65 2.30
N MET A 224 -1.08 16.10 2.07
CA MET A 224 0.16 16.52 2.75
C MET A 224 0.75 17.77 2.11
N SER A 225 1.42 18.58 2.92
CA SER A 225 2.37 19.59 2.45
C SER A 225 3.66 18.94 1.94
N SER A 226 4.41 19.66 1.11
CA SER A 226 5.71 19.19 0.61
C SER A 226 6.70 18.87 1.74
N LYS A 227 6.62 19.59 2.87
CA LYS A 227 7.46 19.35 4.05
C LYS A 227 7.12 18.04 4.76
N GLU A 228 5.84 17.73 4.91
CA GLU A 228 5.40 16.48 5.57
C GLU A 228 5.90 15.24 4.84
N LEU A 229 6.09 15.29 3.51
CA LEU A 229 6.60 14.16 2.74
C LEU A 229 8.03 13.73 3.12
N PHE A 230 8.77 14.57 3.84
CA PHE A 230 10.11 14.27 4.36
C PHE A 230 10.11 13.76 5.80
N ASN A 231 8.94 13.66 6.45
CA ASN A 231 8.82 13.06 7.77
C ASN A 231 9.14 11.56 7.71
N LEU A 232 9.72 11.04 8.79
CA LEU A 232 10.10 9.63 8.90
C LEU A 232 8.91 8.77 9.31
N VAL A 233 8.76 7.63 8.65
CA VAL A 233 7.83 6.55 9.02
C VAL A 233 8.65 5.37 9.52
N ARG A 234 8.27 4.85 10.68
CA ARG A 234 8.76 3.56 11.19
C ARG A 234 7.74 2.47 10.96
N PHE A 235 8.26 1.28 10.70
CA PHE A 235 7.48 0.09 10.42
C PHE A 235 7.69 -0.89 11.55
N ARG A 236 6.79 -0.89 12.54
CA ARG A 236 6.96 -1.66 13.78
C ARG A 236 7.20 -3.15 13.56
N ASP A 237 6.61 -3.69 12.50
CA ASP A 237 6.62 -5.12 12.18
C ASP A 237 7.71 -5.53 11.19
N GLU A 238 8.57 -4.59 10.76
CA GLU A 238 9.61 -4.87 9.77
C GLU A 238 10.98 -4.39 10.25
N PRO A 239 12.07 -5.13 9.96
CA PRO A 239 13.43 -4.77 10.37
C PRO A 239 14.00 -3.58 9.58
N PHE A 240 13.16 -2.75 8.97
CA PHE A 240 13.58 -1.65 8.12
C PHE A 240 14.00 -0.44 8.95
N GLU A 241 15.07 0.22 8.50
CA GLU A 241 15.40 1.56 8.96
C GLU A 241 14.22 2.52 8.67
N PRO A 242 14.04 3.57 9.50
CA PRO A 242 13.04 4.60 9.24
C PRO A 242 13.16 5.14 7.82
N LYS A 243 12.05 5.19 7.08
CA LYS A 243 12.01 5.72 5.70
C LYS A 243 11.21 7.01 5.68
N THR A 244 11.61 7.96 4.86
CA THR A 244 10.79 9.16 4.62
C THR A 244 9.50 8.80 3.89
N ILE A 245 8.41 9.53 4.12
CA ILE A 245 7.14 9.31 3.42
C ILE A 245 7.32 9.29 1.89
N ILE A 246 8.16 10.16 1.33
CA ILE A 246 8.46 10.20 -0.11
C ILE A 246 9.11 8.89 -0.61
N MET A 247 9.98 8.25 0.18
CA MET A 247 10.52 6.93 -0.17
C MET A 247 9.43 5.87 -0.17
N VAL A 248 8.52 5.89 0.82
CA VAL A 248 7.38 4.97 0.90
C VAL A 248 6.44 5.15 -0.29
N CYS A 249 6.24 6.40 -0.74
CA CYS A 249 5.42 6.69 -1.92
C CYS A 249 5.93 6.01 -3.19
N THR A 250 7.24 5.71 -3.28
CA THR A 250 7.79 4.99 -4.45
C THR A 250 7.32 3.55 -4.55
N TRP A 251 6.79 2.94 -3.48
CA TRP A 251 6.38 1.54 -3.48
C TRP A 251 5.17 1.26 -4.36
N HIS A 252 4.37 2.28 -4.69
CA HIS A 252 3.16 2.12 -5.49
C HIS A 252 2.96 3.29 -6.46
N LEU A 253 2.55 3.01 -7.70
CA LEU A 253 2.35 4.02 -8.76
C LEU A 253 1.40 5.15 -8.32
N ASP A 254 0.23 4.81 -7.78
CA ASP A 254 -0.77 5.82 -7.38
C ASP A 254 -0.28 6.72 -6.24
N TRP A 255 0.51 6.17 -5.33
CA TRP A 255 1.10 6.92 -4.22
C TRP A 255 2.19 7.85 -4.73
N PHE A 256 3.04 7.36 -5.63
CA PHE A 256 4.05 8.18 -6.26
C PHE A 256 3.42 9.30 -7.10
N LYS A 257 2.35 9.03 -7.85
CA LYS A 257 1.61 10.05 -8.61
C LYS A 257 1.01 11.13 -7.71
N ALA A 258 0.40 10.73 -6.59
CA ALA A 258 -0.11 11.66 -5.59
C ALA A 258 1.03 12.53 -5.00
N CYS A 259 2.13 11.88 -4.59
CA CYS A 259 3.31 12.55 -4.06
C CYS A 259 3.90 13.54 -5.07
N TRP A 260 4.02 13.09 -6.33
CA TRP A 260 4.48 13.91 -7.44
C TRP A 260 3.58 15.13 -7.65
N GLY A 261 2.25 14.96 -7.58
CA GLY A 261 1.29 16.06 -7.66
C GLY A 261 1.52 17.14 -6.61
N VAL A 262 1.92 16.76 -5.39
CA VAL A 262 2.25 17.69 -4.30
C VAL A 262 3.56 18.42 -4.56
N ILE A 263 4.62 17.71 -4.98
CA ILE A 263 5.97 18.29 -5.07
C ILE A 263 6.32 18.88 -6.44
N LYS A 264 5.58 18.56 -7.50
CA LYS A 264 5.93 18.95 -8.88
C LYS A 264 6.19 20.45 -9.02
N SER A 265 5.40 21.28 -8.34
CA SER A 265 5.50 22.75 -8.42
C SER A 265 6.43 23.38 -7.36
N ASP A 266 6.87 22.65 -6.33
CA ASP A 266 7.67 23.21 -5.23
C ASP A 266 9.17 23.15 -5.55
N GLN A 267 9.76 24.25 -6.01
CA GLN A 267 11.17 24.29 -6.45
C GLN A 267 12.20 23.96 -5.35
N ASN A 268 11.82 24.02 -4.07
CA ASN A 268 12.74 23.75 -2.96
C ASN A 268 12.94 22.26 -2.68
N VAL A 269 12.09 21.40 -3.27
CA VAL A 269 12.14 19.96 -3.07
C VAL A 269 13.17 19.30 -4.01
N THR A 270 14.14 18.59 -3.41
CA THR A 270 15.10 17.74 -4.13
C THR A 270 14.80 16.26 -3.88
N LEU A 271 14.94 15.44 -4.93
CA LEU A 271 14.70 13.98 -4.87
C LEU A 271 15.97 13.16 -4.56
N SER A 272 17.03 13.80 -4.05
CA SER A 272 18.29 13.14 -3.73
C SER A 272 18.17 12.09 -2.61
N SER A 273 17.18 12.21 -1.74
CA SER A 273 16.93 11.30 -0.61
C SER A 273 16.31 9.95 -1.01
N LEU A 274 15.87 9.77 -2.26
CA LEU A 274 15.23 8.53 -2.70
C LEU A 274 16.17 7.31 -2.69
N GLY A 275 17.47 7.53 -2.87
CA GLY A 275 18.46 6.46 -2.97
C GLY A 275 18.21 5.49 -4.14
N SER A 276 18.96 4.39 -4.16
CA SER A 276 18.85 3.36 -5.20
C SER A 276 17.51 2.63 -5.18
N GLU A 277 16.96 2.36 -4.00
CA GLU A 277 15.69 1.68 -3.83
C GLU A 277 14.51 2.50 -4.35
N GLY A 278 14.49 3.82 -4.08
CA GLY A 278 13.44 4.71 -4.60
C GLY A 278 13.47 4.80 -6.12
N ILE A 279 14.67 4.92 -6.72
CA ILE A 279 14.83 4.92 -8.19
C ILE A 279 14.36 3.59 -8.78
N TYR A 280 14.79 2.47 -8.19
CA TYR A 280 14.36 1.13 -8.62
C TYR A 280 12.84 1.02 -8.61
N ASN A 281 12.18 1.44 -7.54
CA ASN A 281 10.73 1.32 -7.41
C ASN A 281 9.98 2.23 -8.40
N ILE A 282 10.40 3.48 -8.56
CA ILE A 282 9.80 4.40 -9.56
C ILE A 282 9.91 3.79 -10.95
N CYS A 283 11.08 3.28 -11.30
CA CYS A 283 11.35 2.74 -12.62
C CYS A 283 10.65 1.40 -12.89
N LYS A 284 9.98 0.77 -11.92
CA LYS A 284 9.06 -0.35 -12.19
C LYS A 284 7.78 0.08 -12.91
N PHE A 285 7.35 1.32 -12.75
CA PHE A 285 6.07 1.80 -13.30
C PHE A 285 6.17 3.08 -14.11
N ALA A 286 7.34 3.74 -14.13
CA ALA A 286 7.55 4.91 -14.94
C ALA A 286 7.45 4.57 -16.44
N ASP A 287 6.75 5.42 -17.17
CA ASP A 287 6.81 5.50 -18.63
C ASP A 287 7.81 6.59 -19.05
N ILE A 288 8.02 6.72 -20.37
CA ILE A 288 8.90 7.74 -20.94
C ILE A 288 8.46 9.16 -20.53
N HIS A 289 7.15 9.40 -20.41
CA HIS A 289 6.64 10.73 -20.08
C HIS A 289 7.03 11.12 -18.66
N MET A 290 6.75 10.25 -17.67
CA MET A 290 7.14 10.43 -16.27
C MET A 290 8.67 10.54 -16.13
N ALA A 291 9.44 9.70 -16.82
CA ALA A 291 10.90 9.76 -16.78
C ALA A 291 11.45 11.10 -17.30
N ASN A 292 10.91 11.60 -18.42
CA ASN A 292 11.26 12.93 -18.94
C ASN A 292 10.85 14.03 -17.98
N GLU A 293 9.67 13.93 -17.36
CA GLU A 293 9.18 14.92 -16.42
C GLU A 293 10.05 15.02 -15.15
N LEU A 294 10.43 13.88 -14.58
CA LEU A 294 11.33 13.78 -13.42
C LEU A 294 12.71 14.35 -13.74
N LEU A 295 13.25 14.02 -14.92
CA LEU A 295 14.55 14.52 -15.35
C LEU A 295 14.52 16.03 -15.59
N CYS A 296 13.57 16.52 -16.39
CA CYS A 296 13.51 17.93 -16.77
C CYS A 296 13.11 18.84 -15.59
N SER A 297 12.23 18.37 -14.70
CA SER A 297 11.71 19.19 -13.60
C SER A 297 12.56 19.11 -12.34
N ARG A 298 13.29 18.00 -12.13
CA ARG A 298 14.00 17.73 -10.85
C ARG A 298 15.42 17.19 -11.00
N GLY A 299 15.91 17.02 -12.22
CA GLY A 299 17.23 16.44 -12.47
C GLY A 299 17.33 14.97 -12.02
N LEU A 300 16.20 14.29 -11.76
CA LEU A 300 16.21 12.89 -11.38
C LEU A 300 16.36 12.03 -12.63
N ASP A 301 17.59 11.59 -12.86
CA ASP A 301 17.92 10.69 -13.95
C ASP A 301 17.82 9.23 -13.49
N LEU A 302 16.76 8.55 -13.93
CA LEU A 302 16.50 7.14 -13.59
C LEU A 302 17.56 6.18 -14.15
N GLY A 303 18.27 6.58 -15.21
CA GLY A 303 19.30 5.75 -15.85
C GLY A 303 20.69 5.94 -15.25
N LYS A 304 20.90 6.99 -14.46
CA LYS A 304 22.22 7.34 -13.90
C LYS A 304 22.62 6.39 -12.76
N PRO A 305 23.86 5.86 -12.77
CA PRO A 305 24.36 5.07 -11.65
C PRO A 305 24.54 5.94 -10.41
N LEU A 306 24.24 5.37 -9.24
CA LEU A 306 24.59 5.94 -7.96
C LEU A 306 25.95 5.41 -7.51
N GLU A 307 26.68 6.18 -6.69
CA GLU A 307 28.00 5.76 -6.20
C GLU A 307 27.92 4.37 -5.54
N GLY A 308 28.80 3.46 -5.96
CA GLY A 308 28.89 2.10 -5.42
C GLY A 308 27.82 1.12 -5.91
N HIS A 309 26.85 1.52 -6.74
CA HIS A 309 25.77 0.66 -7.21
C HIS A 309 25.62 0.68 -8.73
N GLU A 310 25.31 -0.49 -9.32
CA GLU A 310 24.77 -0.56 -10.67
C GLU A 310 23.52 0.34 -10.75
N SER A 311 23.31 1.00 -11.90
CA SER A 311 22.17 1.91 -12.05
C SER A 311 20.85 1.18 -11.78
N ALA A 312 20.17 1.63 -10.72
CA ALA A 312 19.00 0.98 -10.17
C ALA A 312 17.85 0.88 -11.18
N GLY A 313 17.73 1.85 -12.08
CA GLY A 313 16.73 1.84 -13.16
C GLY A 313 16.86 0.65 -14.11
N TRP A 314 18.09 0.21 -14.43
CA TRP A 314 18.29 -0.98 -15.28
C TRP A 314 17.77 -2.25 -14.62
N GLY A 315 17.98 -2.40 -13.31
CA GLY A 315 17.48 -3.56 -12.57
C GLY A 315 15.96 -3.69 -12.62
N SER A 316 15.25 -2.56 -12.59
CA SER A 316 13.78 -2.52 -12.59
C SER A 316 13.13 -2.78 -13.95
N LEU A 317 13.88 -2.79 -15.06
CA LEU A 317 13.32 -3.07 -16.39
C LEU A 317 12.59 -4.42 -16.44
N LEU A 318 13.08 -5.42 -15.71
CA LEU A 318 12.46 -6.75 -15.66
C LEU A 318 11.04 -6.76 -15.07
N SER A 319 10.69 -5.72 -14.31
CA SER A 319 9.38 -5.57 -13.68
C SER A 319 8.56 -4.43 -14.29
N ASN A 320 9.08 -3.74 -15.31
CA ASN A 320 8.40 -2.63 -15.96
C ASN A 320 7.55 -3.13 -17.13
N SER A 321 6.30 -2.65 -17.23
CA SER A 321 5.40 -2.99 -18.33
C SER A 321 5.82 -2.40 -19.69
N ASN A 322 6.65 -1.36 -19.68
CA ASN A 322 7.22 -0.63 -20.83
C ASN A 322 8.75 -0.81 -20.89
N ALA A 323 9.23 -2.02 -20.58
CA ALA A 323 10.65 -2.30 -20.40
C ALA A 323 11.50 -1.95 -21.64
N VAL A 324 10.97 -2.21 -22.84
CA VAL A 324 11.66 -1.94 -24.11
C VAL A 324 11.77 -0.44 -24.35
N GLU A 325 10.67 0.30 -24.18
CA GLU A 325 10.63 1.76 -24.33
C GLU A 325 11.57 2.44 -23.33
N MET A 326 11.55 1.98 -22.07
CA MET A 326 12.44 2.51 -21.04
C MET A 326 13.91 2.15 -21.29
N GLY A 327 14.18 0.94 -21.78
CA GLY A 327 15.53 0.53 -22.22
C GLY A 327 16.06 1.42 -23.35
N ASN A 328 15.23 1.69 -24.36
CA ASN A 328 15.56 2.64 -25.44
C ASN A 328 15.78 4.05 -24.90
N TRP A 329 14.96 4.49 -23.95
CA TRP A 329 15.11 5.78 -23.28
C TRP A 329 16.47 5.90 -22.58
N PHE A 330 16.91 4.86 -21.86
CA PHE A 330 18.24 4.84 -21.24
C PHE A 330 19.38 4.94 -22.27
N ILE A 331 19.33 4.12 -23.32
CA ILE A 331 20.37 4.12 -24.38
C ILE A 331 20.42 5.48 -25.09
N SER A 332 19.27 6.07 -25.40
CA SER A 332 19.18 7.37 -26.09
C SER A 332 19.86 8.50 -25.32
N ARG A 333 20.05 8.33 -24.00
CA ARG A 333 20.73 9.27 -23.09
C ARG A 333 22.18 8.92 -22.80
N GLY A 334 22.71 7.89 -23.46
CA GLY A 334 24.11 7.46 -23.31
C GLY A 334 24.35 6.62 -22.06
N HIS A 335 23.31 6.17 -21.35
CA HIS A 335 23.48 5.20 -20.27
C HIS A 335 23.86 3.85 -20.86
N ARG A 336 24.89 3.23 -20.27
CA ARG A 336 25.33 1.90 -20.65
C ARG A 336 24.58 0.84 -19.84
N PRO A 337 24.11 -0.24 -20.47
CA PRO A 337 23.61 -1.41 -19.77
C PRO A 337 24.65 -1.95 -18.77
N PRO A 338 24.24 -2.41 -17.57
CA PRO A 338 25.14 -3.07 -16.64
C PRO A 338 25.58 -4.44 -17.18
N VAL A 339 26.75 -4.90 -16.73
CA VAL A 339 27.41 -6.13 -17.22
C VAL A 339 26.60 -7.40 -16.95
N ASN A 340 25.67 -7.38 -16.00
CA ASN A 340 24.81 -8.51 -15.67
C ASN A 340 23.38 -8.36 -16.23
N LEU A 341 23.10 -7.39 -17.10
CA LEU A 341 21.73 -7.19 -17.59
C LEU A 341 21.25 -8.40 -18.38
N VAL A 342 22.09 -8.92 -19.28
CA VAL A 342 21.75 -10.08 -20.13
C VAL A 342 21.45 -11.31 -19.29
N THR A 343 22.24 -11.56 -18.24
CA THR A 343 22.02 -12.70 -17.34
C THR A 343 20.72 -12.55 -16.57
N LYS A 344 20.42 -11.35 -16.04
CA LYS A 344 19.16 -11.04 -15.38
C LYS A 344 17.95 -11.19 -16.32
N ILE A 345 18.06 -10.80 -17.59
CA ILE A 345 17.03 -11.02 -18.62
C ILE A 345 16.85 -12.51 -18.92
N ALA A 346 17.94 -13.27 -19.05
CA ALA A 346 17.91 -14.71 -19.27
C ALA A 346 17.23 -15.45 -18.11
N MET A 347 17.47 -15.01 -16.86
CA MET A 347 16.83 -15.55 -15.67
C MET A 347 15.33 -15.23 -15.58
N SER A 348 14.89 -14.05 -16.04
CA SER A 348 13.47 -13.68 -15.98
C SER A 348 12.64 -14.40 -17.05
N GLY A 349 13.26 -14.85 -18.14
CA GLY A 349 12.57 -15.46 -19.27
C GLY A 349 11.75 -14.48 -20.10
N SER A 350 11.95 -13.16 -19.94
CA SER A 350 11.26 -12.14 -20.73
C SER A 350 11.72 -12.17 -22.19
N THR A 351 10.91 -12.74 -23.08
CA THR A 351 11.21 -12.88 -24.50
C THR A 351 11.30 -11.54 -25.22
N GLU A 352 10.42 -10.60 -24.85
CA GLU A 352 10.38 -9.25 -25.40
C GLU A 352 11.65 -8.47 -25.08
N LEU A 353 12.02 -8.40 -23.80
CA LEU A 353 13.21 -7.67 -23.36
C LEU A 353 14.49 -8.34 -23.87
N ALA A 354 14.49 -9.67 -24.01
CA ALA A 354 15.62 -10.38 -24.59
C ALA A 354 15.77 -10.11 -26.09
N HIS A 355 14.67 -9.99 -26.84
CA HIS A 355 14.72 -9.59 -28.25
C HIS A 355 15.27 -8.17 -28.40
N TRP A 356 14.80 -7.24 -27.59
CA TRP A 356 15.36 -5.88 -27.52
C TRP A 356 16.85 -5.89 -27.17
N ALA A 357 17.26 -6.69 -26.16
CA ALA A 357 18.64 -6.76 -25.73
C ALA A 357 19.55 -7.30 -26.84
N LEU A 358 19.13 -8.30 -27.61
CA LEU A 358 19.91 -8.84 -28.75
C LEU A 358 20.21 -7.77 -29.81
N GLN A 359 19.34 -6.78 -29.95
CA GLN A 359 19.51 -5.68 -30.91
C GLN A 359 20.40 -4.55 -30.38
N ASN A 360 20.51 -4.41 -29.06
CA ASN A 360 21.09 -3.23 -28.42
C ASN A 360 22.34 -3.51 -27.57
N ILE A 361 22.60 -4.77 -27.22
CA ILE A 361 23.72 -5.19 -26.36
C ILE A 361 24.64 -6.11 -27.17
N HIS A 362 25.72 -5.52 -27.70
CA HIS A 362 26.73 -6.22 -28.49
C HIS A 362 27.90 -6.71 -27.62
N ASP A 363 27.59 -7.53 -26.61
CA ASP A 363 28.58 -8.13 -25.70
C ASP A 363 28.48 -9.66 -25.76
N TYR A 364 29.33 -10.28 -26.58
CA TYR A 364 29.33 -11.73 -26.80
C TYR A 364 29.57 -12.54 -25.50
N PRO A 365 30.56 -12.19 -24.64
CA PRO A 365 30.70 -12.83 -23.32
C PRO A 365 29.42 -12.87 -22.49
N GLN A 366 28.70 -11.74 -22.37
CA GLN A 366 27.43 -11.70 -21.63
C GLN A 366 26.37 -12.61 -22.23
N TRP A 367 26.28 -12.68 -23.55
CA TRP A 367 25.32 -13.57 -24.25
C TRP A 367 25.68 -15.05 -24.13
N ARG A 368 26.97 -15.41 -24.04
CA ARG A 368 27.39 -16.77 -23.73
C ARG A 368 26.93 -17.20 -22.33
N GLU A 369 27.11 -16.33 -21.33
CA GLU A 369 26.62 -16.57 -19.98
C GLU A 369 25.08 -16.65 -19.94
N GLY A 370 24.39 -15.74 -20.63
CA GLY A 370 22.94 -15.77 -20.79
C GLY A 370 22.42 -17.06 -21.42
N ALA A 371 23.09 -17.57 -22.46
CA ALA A 371 22.73 -18.84 -23.08
C ALA A 371 22.87 -20.03 -22.12
N LEU A 372 23.94 -20.07 -21.31
CA LEU A 372 24.11 -21.06 -20.25
C LEU A 372 22.99 -20.97 -19.19
N ILE A 373 22.50 -19.78 -18.87
CA ILE A 373 21.36 -19.65 -17.97
C ILE A 373 20.09 -20.21 -18.63
N LEU A 374 19.84 -19.87 -19.90
CA LEU A 374 18.67 -20.32 -20.64
C LEU A 374 18.60 -21.85 -20.80
N THR A 375 19.72 -22.56 -20.79
CA THR A 375 19.69 -24.04 -20.80
C THR A 375 18.96 -24.62 -19.59
N CYS A 376 19.03 -23.94 -18.45
CA CYS A 376 18.44 -24.40 -17.18
C CYS A 376 17.01 -23.89 -16.93
N GLN A 377 16.48 -23.00 -17.77
CA GLN A 377 15.14 -22.42 -17.62
C GLN A 377 14.02 -23.35 -18.13
N PRO A 378 12.72 -23.09 -17.84
CA PRO A 378 11.60 -23.90 -18.35
C PRO A 378 11.49 -23.93 -19.88
N GLU A 379 10.56 -24.73 -20.42
CA GLU A 379 10.30 -24.87 -21.86
C GLU A 379 10.16 -23.53 -22.61
N SER A 380 9.53 -22.54 -21.97
CA SER A 380 9.33 -21.19 -22.52
C SER A 380 10.63 -20.49 -22.95
N SER A 381 11.77 -20.87 -22.39
CA SER A 381 13.10 -20.33 -22.74
C SER A 381 13.70 -20.90 -24.04
N THR A 382 13.13 -21.97 -24.58
CA THR A 382 13.69 -22.74 -25.70
C THR A 382 13.83 -21.90 -26.98
N GLU A 383 12.80 -21.13 -27.33
CA GLU A 383 12.85 -20.22 -28.49
C GLU A 383 13.85 -19.08 -28.29
N LEU A 384 13.96 -18.55 -27.06
CA LEU A 384 14.94 -17.52 -26.77
C LEU A 384 16.36 -18.06 -26.87
N LEU A 385 16.63 -19.26 -26.36
CA LEU A 385 17.91 -19.94 -26.51
C LEU A 385 18.30 -20.06 -27.99
N ARG A 386 17.37 -20.49 -28.86
CA ARG A 386 17.62 -20.57 -30.31
C ARG A 386 18.11 -19.24 -30.89
N ARG A 387 17.40 -18.15 -30.60
CA ARG A 387 17.75 -16.81 -31.09
C ARG A 387 19.10 -16.32 -30.57
N VAL A 388 19.40 -16.58 -29.30
CA VAL A 388 20.71 -16.25 -28.72
C VAL A 388 21.81 -17.03 -29.41
N LEU A 389 21.64 -18.33 -29.67
CA LEU A 389 22.65 -19.12 -30.39
C LEU A 389 22.81 -18.66 -31.84
N GLU A 390 21.72 -18.28 -32.52
CA GLU A 390 21.79 -17.67 -33.86
C GLU A 390 22.58 -16.37 -33.86
N TYR A 391 22.38 -15.52 -32.85
CA TYR A 391 23.17 -14.29 -32.67
C TYR A 391 24.65 -14.58 -32.39
N LEU A 392 24.92 -15.59 -31.55
CA LEU A 392 26.28 -16.03 -31.21
C LEU A 392 27.00 -16.77 -32.36
N ARG A 393 26.33 -17.12 -33.47
CA ARG A 393 27.03 -17.72 -34.64
C ARG A 393 28.08 -16.80 -35.26
N CYS A 394 27.90 -15.49 -35.12
CA CYS A 394 28.88 -14.50 -35.60
C CYS A 394 30.12 -14.42 -34.70
N ASP A 395 30.07 -14.98 -33.50
CA ASP A 395 31.20 -15.09 -32.60
C ASP A 395 32.12 -16.24 -33.06
N THR A 396 33.40 -15.99 -33.23
CA THR A 396 34.33 -16.94 -33.88
C THR A 396 35.17 -17.74 -32.89
N ILE A 397 35.08 -17.44 -31.60
CA ILE A 397 35.98 -18.00 -30.57
C ILE A 397 35.35 -19.25 -29.94
N ASP A 398 36.08 -20.37 -29.85
CA ASP A 398 35.80 -21.55 -29.00
C ASP A 398 34.36 -22.11 -29.04
N GLN A 399 33.71 -22.08 -30.22
CA GLN A 399 32.31 -22.50 -30.37
C GLN A 399 32.05 -23.97 -30.04
N GLY A 400 33.04 -24.86 -30.25
CA GLY A 400 32.94 -26.28 -29.91
C GLY A 400 32.88 -26.53 -28.40
N GLU A 401 33.80 -25.93 -27.63
CA GLU A 401 33.80 -26.03 -26.17
C GLU A 401 32.54 -25.42 -25.56
N PHE A 402 32.08 -24.30 -26.11
CA PHE A 402 30.85 -23.65 -25.69
C PHE A 402 29.61 -24.52 -25.96
N ALA A 403 29.49 -25.12 -27.14
CA ALA A 403 28.40 -26.04 -27.46
C ALA A 403 28.38 -27.26 -26.52
N GLN A 404 29.56 -27.80 -26.19
CA GLN A 404 29.69 -28.89 -25.22
C GLN A 404 29.27 -28.44 -23.80
N ALA A 405 29.66 -27.24 -23.37
CA ALA A 405 29.25 -26.67 -22.09
C ALA A 405 27.73 -26.48 -21.99
N LEU A 406 27.07 -26.01 -23.06
CA LEU A 406 25.61 -25.89 -23.11
C LEU A 406 24.92 -27.24 -22.93
N ILE A 407 25.33 -28.27 -23.67
CA ILE A 407 24.74 -29.62 -23.57
C ILE A 407 24.99 -30.21 -22.19
N LYS A 408 26.20 -30.05 -21.66
CA LYS A 408 26.53 -30.45 -20.29
C LYS A 408 25.56 -29.84 -19.29
N ASN A 409 25.34 -28.52 -19.37
CA ASN A 409 24.47 -27.80 -18.44
C ASN A 409 22.99 -28.20 -18.58
N ILE A 410 22.51 -28.46 -19.81
CA ILE A 410 21.15 -29.02 -20.04
C ILE A 410 21.01 -30.37 -19.32
N VAL A 411 21.98 -31.27 -19.52
CA VAL A 411 21.96 -32.61 -18.94
C VAL A 411 22.06 -32.56 -17.41
N GLU A 412 22.99 -31.79 -16.87
CA GLU A 412 23.17 -31.64 -15.42
C GLU A 412 21.94 -31.04 -14.76
N SER A 413 21.31 -30.03 -15.37
CA SER A 413 20.06 -29.43 -14.86
C SER A 413 18.90 -30.41 -14.89
N CYS A 414 18.75 -31.17 -15.99
CA CYS A 414 17.73 -32.21 -16.13
C CYS A 414 17.91 -33.32 -15.06
N CYS A 415 19.13 -33.81 -14.88
CA CYS A 415 19.45 -34.78 -13.84
C CYS A 415 19.19 -34.23 -12.43
N ALA A 416 19.60 -33.00 -12.13
CA ALA A 416 19.39 -32.38 -10.82
C ALA A 416 17.90 -32.16 -10.50
N GLN A 417 17.09 -31.78 -11.49
CA GLN A 417 15.65 -31.64 -11.34
C GLN A 417 14.97 -32.99 -11.10
N HIS A 418 15.41 -34.06 -11.76
CA HIS A 418 14.94 -35.43 -11.49
C HIS A 418 15.13 -35.82 -10.00
N PHE A 419 16.28 -35.47 -9.41
CA PHE A 419 16.56 -35.67 -7.98
C PHE A 419 15.85 -34.71 -7.02
N ARG A 420 15.14 -33.68 -7.50
CA ARG A 420 14.23 -32.84 -6.67
C ARG A 420 12.79 -33.38 -6.64
N TYR A 421 12.48 -34.39 -7.45
CA TYR A 421 11.22 -35.14 -7.42
C TYR A 421 11.17 -36.43 -6.54
N PRO A 422 12.03 -36.67 -5.52
CA PRO A 422 11.83 -37.78 -4.60
C PRO A 422 10.97 -37.29 -3.43
N GLY A 423 9.66 -37.54 -3.49
CA GLY A 423 8.77 -37.56 -2.32
C GLY A 423 8.77 -36.30 -1.44
N SER A 424 8.14 -35.21 -1.88
CA SER A 424 7.67 -34.19 -0.94
C SER A 424 6.62 -34.79 0.00
N CYS A 425 6.74 -34.55 1.30
CA CYS A 425 5.93 -35.04 2.42
C CYS A 425 4.44 -34.62 2.42
N PHE A 426 3.76 -34.60 1.27
CA PHE A 426 2.31 -34.46 1.18
C PHE A 426 1.73 -35.61 0.33
N PRO A 427 0.77 -36.39 0.85
CA PRO A 427 0.19 -37.50 0.12
C PRO A 427 -0.81 -36.95 -0.90
N ARG A 428 -0.37 -36.70 -2.12
CA ARG A 428 -1.25 -36.72 -3.29
C ARG A 428 -0.62 -37.61 -4.35
N LYS A 429 -1.15 -38.83 -4.43
CA LYS A 429 -1.12 -39.65 -5.64
C LYS A 429 -1.80 -38.85 -6.75
N VAL A 430 -1.01 -38.10 -7.50
CA VAL A 430 -1.37 -37.62 -8.83
C VAL A 430 -0.25 -38.10 -9.74
N GLU A 431 -0.64 -38.80 -10.80
CA GLU A 431 0.14 -39.40 -11.86
C GLU A 431 1.50 -38.72 -12.12
N VAL A 432 2.60 -39.40 -11.80
CA VAL A 432 3.98 -38.88 -11.83
C VAL A 432 4.68 -39.12 -13.19
N ASP A 433 4.11 -39.94 -14.08
CA ASP A 433 4.72 -40.25 -15.38
C ASP A 433 4.73 -39.06 -16.36
N GLY A 434 3.83 -38.07 -16.20
CA GLY A 434 3.78 -36.90 -17.06
C GLY A 434 4.95 -35.92 -16.84
N GLY A 435 5.42 -35.75 -15.61
CA GLY A 435 6.42 -34.73 -15.28
C GLY A 435 7.84 -35.05 -15.76
N ILE A 436 8.22 -36.34 -15.74
CA ILE A 436 9.56 -36.78 -16.16
C ILE A 436 9.67 -36.79 -17.69
N SER A 437 8.65 -37.26 -18.42
CA SER A 437 8.65 -37.22 -19.89
C SER A 437 8.73 -35.78 -20.41
N THR A 438 7.97 -34.85 -19.82
CA THR A 438 8.02 -33.43 -20.20
C THR A 438 9.40 -32.82 -19.93
N LEU A 439 10.06 -33.18 -18.81
CA LEU A 439 11.41 -32.72 -18.49
C LEU A 439 12.45 -33.22 -19.51
N GLU A 440 12.38 -34.50 -19.89
CA GLU A 440 13.24 -35.06 -20.93
C GLU A 440 12.96 -34.42 -22.30
N GLU A 441 11.70 -34.24 -22.69
CA GLU A 441 11.30 -33.61 -23.95
C GLU A 441 11.85 -32.19 -24.09
N VAL A 442 11.79 -31.38 -23.03
CA VAL A 442 12.36 -30.02 -23.00
C VAL A 442 13.88 -30.07 -23.16
N ALA A 443 14.56 -30.96 -22.43
CA ALA A 443 16.01 -31.13 -22.53
C ALA A 443 16.42 -31.55 -23.96
N ILE A 444 15.71 -32.51 -24.55
CA ILE A 444 15.91 -32.97 -25.93
C ILE A 444 15.69 -31.80 -26.92
N GLY A 445 14.64 -31.01 -26.73
CA GLY A 445 14.34 -29.84 -27.56
C GLY A 445 15.49 -28.83 -27.57
N LYS A 446 16.05 -28.51 -26.40
CA LYS A 446 17.20 -27.61 -26.27
C LYS A 446 18.48 -28.21 -26.83
N ILE A 447 18.73 -29.50 -26.63
CA ILE A 447 19.88 -30.19 -27.23
C ILE A 447 19.83 -30.14 -28.76
N ARG A 448 18.65 -30.34 -29.35
CA ARG A 448 18.46 -30.21 -30.81
C ARG A 448 18.78 -28.80 -31.31
N ILE A 449 18.46 -27.77 -30.52
CA ILE A 449 18.82 -26.39 -30.82
C ILE A 449 20.33 -26.18 -30.76
N VAL A 450 21.02 -26.67 -29.73
CA VAL A 450 22.50 -26.56 -29.64
C VAL A 450 23.17 -27.31 -30.80
N ARG A 451 22.65 -28.49 -31.18
CA ARG A 451 23.14 -29.28 -32.33
C ARG A 451 23.13 -28.49 -33.64
N SER A 452 22.20 -27.54 -33.80
CA SER A 452 22.15 -26.70 -35.01
C SER A 452 23.41 -25.85 -35.23
N MET A 453 24.29 -25.75 -34.23
CA MET A 453 25.60 -25.10 -34.34
C MET A 453 26.63 -25.94 -35.15
N GLN A 454 26.34 -27.21 -35.44
CA GLN A 454 27.16 -28.10 -36.31
C GLN A 454 28.62 -28.31 -35.85
N PHE A 455 28.85 -28.39 -34.54
CA PHE A 455 30.16 -28.75 -33.98
C PHE A 455 30.19 -30.19 -33.49
N PRO A 456 31.34 -30.89 -33.60
CA PRO A 456 31.51 -32.20 -32.98
C PRO A 456 31.45 -32.05 -31.47
N ILE A 457 30.55 -32.78 -30.82
CA ILE A 457 30.33 -32.74 -29.36
C ILE A 457 30.62 -34.11 -28.77
N GLU A 458 31.46 -34.15 -27.75
CA GLU A 458 31.69 -35.35 -26.95
C GLU A 458 30.66 -35.46 -25.81
N VAL A 459 29.88 -36.55 -25.82
CA VAL A 459 28.75 -36.78 -24.91
C VAL A 459 28.92 -38.01 -24.00
N VAL A 460 30.10 -38.65 -24.00
CA VAL A 460 30.33 -39.93 -23.28
C VAL A 460 30.01 -39.81 -21.78
N GLY A 461 30.55 -38.80 -21.10
CA GLY A 461 30.29 -38.56 -19.67
C GLY A 461 28.82 -38.23 -19.37
N MET A 462 28.15 -37.51 -20.27
CA MET A 462 26.74 -37.11 -20.12
C MET A 462 25.80 -38.32 -20.25
N LYS A 463 26.08 -39.24 -21.19
CA LYS A 463 25.32 -40.50 -21.34
C LYS A 463 25.41 -41.37 -20.10
N ILE A 464 26.61 -41.47 -19.49
CA ILE A 464 26.80 -42.25 -18.27
C ILE A 464 25.92 -41.66 -17.16
N LEU A 465 25.93 -40.33 -17.03
CA LEU A 465 25.11 -39.63 -16.04
C LEU A 465 23.61 -39.85 -16.27
N THR A 466 23.09 -39.65 -17.49
CA THR A 466 21.65 -39.83 -17.76
C THR A 466 21.18 -41.27 -17.55
N ARG A 467 22.03 -42.27 -17.87
CA ARG A 467 21.75 -43.70 -17.60
C ARG A 467 21.69 -44.00 -16.11
N GLN A 468 22.60 -43.42 -15.31
CA GLN A 468 22.60 -43.59 -13.86
C GLN A 468 21.35 -42.99 -13.21
N VAL A 469 20.83 -41.90 -13.76
CA VAL A 469 19.61 -41.22 -13.27
C VAL A 469 18.31 -41.87 -13.80
N GLY A 470 18.38 -42.68 -14.86
CA GLY A 470 17.20 -43.33 -15.45
C GLY A 470 16.45 -42.49 -16.51
N LEU A 471 17.09 -41.44 -17.04
CA LEU A 471 16.54 -40.57 -18.09
C LEU A 471 16.71 -41.25 -19.47
N THR A 472 15.76 -42.11 -19.81
CA THR A 472 15.86 -43.04 -20.95
C THR A 472 15.75 -42.34 -22.30
N GLN A 473 14.84 -41.36 -22.44
CA GLN A 473 14.65 -40.63 -23.69
C GLN A 473 15.83 -39.70 -23.97
N LEU A 474 16.32 -39.00 -22.93
CA LEU A 474 17.47 -38.12 -23.02
C LEU A 474 18.75 -38.88 -23.35
N THR A 475 18.94 -40.06 -22.75
CA THR A 475 20.08 -40.95 -23.08
C THR A 475 20.08 -41.32 -24.56
N LYS A 476 18.93 -41.74 -25.09
CA LYS A 476 18.80 -42.09 -26.52
C LYS A 476 19.10 -40.90 -27.42
N ALA A 477 18.60 -39.71 -27.06
CA ALA A 477 18.87 -38.49 -27.82
C ALA A 477 20.36 -38.12 -27.84
N LEU A 478 21.10 -38.36 -26.75
CA LEU A 478 22.56 -38.16 -26.71
C LEU A 478 23.31 -39.19 -27.57
N GLU A 479 22.87 -40.44 -27.61
CA GLU A 479 23.44 -41.48 -28.48
C GLU A 479 23.26 -41.15 -29.98
N GLU A 480 22.13 -40.54 -30.34
CA GLU A 480 21.84 -40.04 -31.70
C GLU A 480 22.67 -38.82 -32.11
N LEU A 481 23.32 -38.12 -31.17
CA LEU A 481 24.28 -37.05 -31.48
C LEU A 481 25.64 -37.61 -31.85
N GLU A 482 26.06 -38.69 -31.18
CA GLU A 482 27.37 -39.31 -31.39
C GLU A 482 27.44 -40.09 -32.71
N SER A 483 26.32 -40.66 -33.16
CA SER A 483 26.24 -41.42 -34.42
C SER A 483 26.24 -40.58 -35.70
N VAL A 484 26.28 -39.24 -35.57
CA VAL A 484 26.28 -38.28 -36.68
C VAL A 484 27.55 -37.41 -36.70
N ASN A 485 28.47 -37.64 -35.75
CA ASN A 485 29.88 -37.26 -35.89
C ASN A 485 30.62 -38.33 -36.69
#